data_AF-A0A133ZFV8-F1
#
_entry.id   AF-A0A133ZFV8-F1
#
_cell.length_a   1.000
_cell.length_b   1.000
_cell.length_c   1.000
_cell.angle_alpha   90.00
_cell.angle_beta   90.00
_cell.angle_gamma   90.00
#
_symmetry.space_group_name_H-M   'P 1'
#
loop_
_entity.id
_entity.type
_entity.pdbx_description
1 polymer ?
#
loop_
_entity_poly.entity_id
_entity_poly.type
_entity_poly.pdbx_seq_one_letter_code
_entity_poly.pdbx_strand_id
1 'polypeptide(L)'
;MGIFEKLAARMPVPQPDDAPAGFGTPAGIGSMGGAADVKRTVRTHTGKVPATLVAPVEVTDDQRRLVAMAASVLLRYPGEDYLERLDIVQEQLGELPMAIATDFMTFADWARSTGLRGLEEHYVEIFDQRRRCSLFLTYYAVGDTRQRGMAILSIGEQLKSLGFELDSDEMPDHLCVMLEALAYTEGEPHARAVEMLASYREGIEVLRAALEQLGSPYSHLIVALCKALPDVDEETAQKYVDLIRTGPPAEMVGIADLPFPTAQPDIH
;
A
#
# COMPACT_ATOMS: atom_id res chain seq x y z
N MET A 1 -11.79 -0.32 -24.89
CA MET A 1 -10.62 0.39 -24.35
C MET A 1 -10.61 0.11 -22.86
N GLY A 2 -9.59 -0.62 -22.40
CA GLY A 2 -9.50 -1.06 -21.00
C GLY A 2 -9.14 0.08 -20.05
N ILE A 3 -9.27 -0.15 -18.73
CA ILE A 3 -8.90 0.81 -17.68
C ILE A 3 -7.51 1.41 -17.88
N PHE A 4 -6.53 0.57 -18.25
CA PHE A 4 -5.13 0.96 -18.45
C PHE A 4 -4.96 1.94 -19.61
N GLU A 5 -5.61 1.69 -20.75
CA GLU A 5 -5.54 2.56 -21.93
C GLU A 5 -6.23 3.91 -21.69
N LYS A 6 -7.34 3.91 -20.93
CA LYS A 6 -8.07 5.12 -20.56
C LYS A 6 -7.28 6.02 -19.64
N LEU A 7 -6.61 5.46 -18.63
CA LEU A 7 -5.77 6.21 -17.70
C LEU A 7 -4.49 6.72 -18.37
N ALA A 8 -3.78 5.87 -19.13
CA ALA A 8 -2.53 6.25 -19.80
C ALA A 8 -2.72 7.34 -20.87
N ALA A 9 -3.87 7.39 -21.55
CA ALA A 9 -4.15 8.41 -22.56
C ALA A 9 -4.46 9.81 -21.99
N ARG A 10 -4.63 9.95 -20.67
CA ARG A 10 -5.15 11.16 -20.01
C ARG A 10 -4.31 11.72 -18.86
N MET A 11 -3.30 11.01 -18.37
CA MET A 11 -2.40 11.55 -17.35
C MET A 11 -1.40 12.54 -17.98
N PRO A 12 -1.39 13.83 -17.60
CA PRO A 12 -0.26 14.70 -17.88
C PRO A 12 0.92 14.29 -16.99
N VAL A 13 2.14 14.40 -17.53
CA VAL A 13 3.39 14.26 -16.77
C VAL A 13 3.41 15.32 -15.65
N PRO A 14 3.50 14.96 -14.36
CA PRO A 14 3.55 15.94 -13.29
C PRO A 14 4.86 16.75 -13.37
N GLN A 15 4.75 18.08 -13.16
CA GLN A 15 5.91 18.95 -13.01
C GLN A 15 6.34 19.00 -11.54
N PRO A 16 7.65 19.05 -11.25
CA PRO A 16 8.18 19.05 -9.90
C PRO A 16 8.20 20.48 -9.36
N ASP A 17 7.22 20.86 -8.54
CA ASP A 17 7.38 21.84 -7.46
C ASP A 17 6.04 22.03 -6.74
N ASP A 18 5.92 21.48 -5.53
CA ASP A 18 5.33 22.12 -4.34
C ASP A 18 5.16 21.08 -3.21
N ALA A 19 6.21 20.88 -2.42
CA ALA A 19 6.15 20.14 -1.16
C ALA A 19 6.27 21.12 0.02
N PRO A 20 5.29 21.20 0.95
CA PRO A 20 5.51 21.87 2.21
C PRO A 20 6.23 20.96 3.22
N ALA A 21 7.08 21.62 4.01
CA ALA A 21 8.09 21.05 4.88
C ALA A 21 7.58 20.35 6.15
N GLY A 22 8.27 19.27 6.52
CA GLY A 22 8.83 18.97 7.85
C GLY A 22 7.92 18.99 9.07
N PHE A 23 7.82 17.86 9.77
CA PHE A 23 7.36 17.82 11.16
C PHE A 23 8.32 17.03 12.07
N GLY A 24 8.51 17.59 13.25
CA GLY A 24 9.61 17.33 14.18
C GLY A 24 9.48 16.09 15.07
N THR A 25 10.63 15.79 15.67
CA THR A 25 10.88 14.79 16.72
C THR A 25 10.06 15.06 17.98
N PRO A 26 9.69 14.00 18.73
CA PRO A 26 10.07 14.02 20.15
C PRO A 26 10.55 12.68 20.72
N ALA A 27 11.36 12.82 21.77
CA ALA A 27 12.01 11.80 22.59
C ALA A 27 11.10 11.19 23.66
N GLY A 28 11.46 10.01 24.20
CA GLY A 28 10.97 9.52 25.48
C GLY A 28 11.06 8.00 25.70
N ILE A 29 11.78 7.59 26.76
CA ILE A 29 12.24 6.25 27.13
C ILE A 29 11.24 5.57 28.10
N GLY A 30 11.10 4.24 28.10
CA GLY A 30 10.42 3.53 29.22
C GLY A 30 10.22 2.01 29.13
N SER A 31 11.18 1.26 29.71
CA SER A 31 11.12 -0.02 30.49
C SER A 31 10.42 -1.31 30.01
N MET A 32 11.17 -2.41 30.21
CA MET A 32 10.82 -3.84 30.15
C MET A 32 9.79 -4.29 31.21
N GLY A 33 9.13 -5.42 30.93
CA GLY A 33 8.63 -6.32 31.97
C GLY A 33 7.67 -7.44 31.51
N GLY A 34 8.14 -8.70 31.58
CA GLY A 34 7.39 -9.85 32.12
C GLY A 34 6.39 -10.62 31.23
N ALA A 35 6.72 -11.88 30.95
CA ALA A 35 5.90 -12.86 30.23
C ALA A 35 4.78 -13.49 31.10
N ALA A 36 3.62 -13.73 30.48
CA ALA A 36 2.64 -14.75 30.86
C ALA A 36 1.77 -15.10 29.64
N ASP A 37 1.37 -16.37 29.52
CA ASP A 37 0.57 -16.96 28.45
C ASP A 37 -0.64 -16.11 28.02
N VAL A 38 -0.65 -15.68 26.76
CA VAL A 38 -1.75 -14.95 26.12
C VAL A 38 -1.93 -15.52 24.72
N LYS A 39 -3.16 -15.92 24.36
CA LYS A 39 -3.56 -16.13 22.95
C LYS A 39 -3.02 -14.94 22.15
N ARG A 40 -1.99 -15.17 21.35
CA ARG A 40 -1.13 -14.13 20.78
C ARG A 40 -2.00 -13.17 19.96
N THR A 41 -2.46 -12.07 20.57
CA THR A 41 -3.10 -10.99 19.83
C THR A 41 -1.98 -10.36 19.02
N VAL A 42 -1.89 -10.70 17.74
CA VAL A 42 -0.94 -10.08 16.83
C VAL A 42 -1.26 -8.58 16.79
N ARG A 43 -0.29 -7.75 17.17
CA ARG A 43 -0.39 -6.29 17.19
C ARG A 43 0.60 -5.76 16.18
N THR A 44 0.12 -4.93 15.27
CA THR A 44 0.99 -4.08 14.46
C THR A 44 1.43 -2.88 15.29
N HIS A 45 2.39 -2.10 14.78
CA HIS A 45 2.84 -0.89 15.48
C HIS A 45 1.75 0.19 15.59
N THR A 46 0.68 0.10 14.78
CA THR A 46 -0.38 1.11 14.67
C THR A 46 -1.75 0.63 15.17
N GLY A 47 -1.91 -0.67 15.48
CA GLY A 47 -3.20 -1.21 15.90
C GLY A 47 -3.19 -2.69 16.27
N LYS A 48 -4.36 -3.18 16.69
CA LYS A 48 -4.61 -4.61 16.86
C LYS A 48 -5.09 -5.17 15.52
N VAL A 49 -4.53 -6.30 15.08
CA VAL A 49 -5.07 -7.03 13.94
C VAL A 49 -6.51 -7.45 14.30
N PRO A 50 -7.50 -7.20 13.41
CA PRO A 50 -8.88 -7.61 13.66
C PRO A 50 -9.00 -9.13 13.86
N ALA A 51 -9.88 -9.55 14.77
CA ALA A 51 -10.11 -10.98 15.03
C ALA A 51 -10.79 -11.71 13.85
N THR A 52 -11.38 -10.95 12.93
CA THR A 52 -12.01 -11.46 11.71
C THR A 52 -11.49 -10.64 10.54
N LEU A 53 -10.80 -11.32 9.62
CA LEU A 53 -10.33 -10.74 8.38
C LEU A 53 -11.43 -10.85 7.32
N VAL A 54 -11.38 -10.01 6.29
CA VAL A 54 -12.32 -10.08 5.17
C VAL A 54 -12.11 -11.40 4.41
N ALA A 55 -13.18 -12.15 4.16
CA ALA A 55 -13.06 -13.40 3.40
C ALA A 55 -12.70 -13.11 1.93
N PRO A 56 -11.72 -13.82 1.34
CA PRO A 56 -11.42 -13.73 -0.08
C PRO A 56 -12.61 -14.12 -0.95
N VAL A 57 -12.61 -13.60 -2.18
CA VAL A 57 -13.54 -13.94 -3.26
C VAL A 57 -12.71 -14.47 -4.42
N GLU A 58 -13.19 -15.56 -5.03
CA GLU A 58 -12.58 -16.10 -6.24
C GLU A 58 -12.58 -15.04 -7.36
N VAL A 59 -11.40 -14.71 -7.86
CA VAL A 59 -11.16 -13.74 -8.92
C VAL A 59 -10.11 -14.28 -9.89
N THR A 60 -10.26 -13.95 -11.17
CA THR A 60 -9.17 -14.16 -12.15
C THR A 60 -8.04 -13.17 -11.93
N ASP A 61 -6.87 -13.43 -12.53
CA ASP A 61 -5.74 -12.49 -12.51
C ASP A 61 -6.15 -11.13 -13.11
N ASP A 62 -6.88 -11.11 -14.22
CA ASP A 62 -7.37 -9.86 -14.83
C ASP A 62 -8.32 -9.08 -13.91
N GLN A 63 -9.22 -9.78 -13.21
CA GLN A 63 -10.08 -9.14 -12.22
C GLN A 63 -9.28 -8.58 -11.05
N ARG A 64 -8.25 -9.29 -10.60
CA ARG A 64 -7.36 -8.84 -9.51
C ARG A 64 -6.56 -7.61 -9.92
N ARG A 65 -6.05 -7.59 -11.14
CA ARG A 65 -5.37 -6.42 -11.74
C ARG A 65 -6.31 -5.22 -11.83
N LEU A 66 -7.56 -5.44 -12.25
CA LEU A 66 -8.58 -4.40 -12.29
C LEU A 66 -8.88 -3.84 -10.89
N VAL A 67 -9.06 -4.70 -9.89
CA VAL A 67 -9.26 -4.26 -8.48
C VAL A 67 -8.07 -3.44 -8.00
N ALA A 68 -6.84 -3.87 -8.28
CA ALA A 68 -5.66 -3.15 -7.84
C ALA A 68 -5.52 -1.79 -8.52
N MET A 69 -5.75 -1.70 -9.82
CA MET A 69 -5.74 -0.41 -10.53
C MET A 69 -6.84 0.52 -10.01
N ALA A 70 -8.07 0.02 -9.87
CA ALA A 70 -9.19 0.79 -9.36
C ALA A 70 -8.93 1.31 -7.93
N ALA A 71 -8.43 0.46 -7.05
CA ALA A 71 -8.08 0.86 -5.69
C ALA A 71 -6.92 1.86 -5.66
N SER A 72 -5.85 1.65 -6.44
CA SER A 72 -4.70 2.58 -6.50
C SER A 72 -5.15 3.99 -6.87
N VAL A 73 -5.90 4.09 -7.97
CA VAL A 73 -6.32 5.38 -8.53
C VAL A 73 -7.26 6.13 -7.59
N LEU A 74 -8.17 5.41 -6.91
CA LEU A 74 -9.15 6.03 -6.01
C LEU A 74 -8.60 6.31 -4.60
N LEU A 75 -7.50 5.67 -4.20
CA LEU A 75 -6.78 5.92 -2.95
C LEU A 75 -5.70 7.01 -3.07
N ARG A 76 -5.38 7.50 -4.27
CA ARG A 76 -4.50 8.66 -4.45
C ARG A 76 -5.21 9.95 -4.03
N TYR A 77 -4.43 10.99 -3.71
CA TYR A 77 -4.97 12.32 -3.43
C TYR A 77 -5.90 12.78 -4.57
N PRO A 78 -7.10 13.30 -4.28
CA PRO A 78 -8.09 13.65 -5.29
C PRO A 78 -7.75 14.96 -5.99
N GLY A 79 -6.87 14.88 -7.00
CA GLY A 79 -6.55 16.00 -7.90
C GLY A 79 -7.69 16.36 -8.86
N GLU A 80 -7.45 17.34 -9.74
CA GLU A 80 -8.46 17.87 -10.66
C GLU A 80 -9.14 16.82 -11.55
N ASP A 81 -8.43 15.74 -11.89
CA ASP A 81 -8.89 14.64 -12.73
C ASP A 81 -9.54 13.48 -11.95
N TYR A 82 -9.74 13.61 -10.64
CA TYR A 82 -10.24 12.52 -9.79
C TYR A 82 -11.63 12.02 -10.21
N LEU A 83 -12.54 12.93 -10.57
CA LEU A 83 -13.89 12.53 -10.99
C LEU A 83 -13.88 11.82 -12.35
N GLU A 84 -12.96 12.18 -13.26
CA GLU A 84 -12.80 11.48 -14.53
C GLU A 84 -12.24 10.06 -14.31
N ARG A 85 -11.25 9.93 -13.42
CA ARG A 85 -10.73 8.63 -12.98
C ARG A 85 -11.82 7.76 -12.36
N LEU A 86 -12.69 8.37 -11.55
CA LEU A 86 -13.85 7.69 -10.95
C LEU A 86 -14.82 7.17 -12.02
N ASP A 87 -15.12 7.98 -13.05
CA ASP A 87 -15.95 7.56 -14.19
C ASP A 87 -15.33 6.33 -14.89
N ILE A 88 -14.03 6.38 -15.17
CA ILE A 88 -13.29 5.28 -15.81
C ILE A 88 -13.39 3.99 -14.98
N VAL A 89 -13.20 4.08 -13.66
CA VAL A 89 -13.31 2.90 -12.77
C VAL A 89 -14.72 2.34 -12.80
N GLN A 90 -15.74 3.20 -12.69
CA GLN A 90 -17.15 2.76 -12.65
C GLN A 90 -17.57 2.02 -13.92
N GLU A 91 -17.07 2.44 -15.09
CA GLU A 91 -17.33 1.76 -16.37
C GLU A 91 -16.80 0.32 -16.44
N GLN A 92 -15.90 -0.07 -15.54
CA GLN A 92 -15.23 -1.38 -15.55
C GLN A 92 -15.73 -2.31 -14.45
N LEU A 93 -16.52 -1.81 -13.49
CA LEU A 93 -17.00 -2.61 -12.35
C LEU A 93 -17.88 -3.79 -12.75
N GLY A 94 -18.48 -3.76 -13.95
CA GLY A 94 -19.25 -4.89 -14.50
C GLY A 94 -18.43 -6.15 -14.79
N GLU A 95 -17.10 -6.03 -14.83
CA GLU A 95 -16.17 -7.17 -15.02
C GLU A 95 -15.82 -7.88 -13.71
N LEU A 96 -16.13 -7.26 -12.56
CA LEU A 96 -15.79 -7.78 -11.24
C LEU A 96 -16.93 -8.63 -10.65
N PRO A 97 -16.62 -9.59 -9.75
CA PRO A 97 -17.65 -10.23 -8.94
C PRO A 97 -18.47 -9.20 -8.18
N MET A 98 -19.79 -9.42 -8.11
CA MET A 98 -20.73 -8.49 -7.46
C MET A 98 -20.32 -8.11 -6.03
N ALA A 99 -19.74 -9.07 -5.29
CA ALA A 99 -19.27 -8.86 -3.93
C ALA A 99 -18.15 -7.82 -3.81
N ILE A 100 -17.35 -7.61 -4.86
CA ILE A 100 -16.29 -6.60 -4.94
C ILE A 100 -16.81 -5.32 -5.60
N ALA A 101 -17.55 -5.46 -6.71
CA ALA A 101 -18.12 -4.32 -7.43
C ALA A 101 -18.98 -3.42 -6.53
N THR A 102 -19.75 -4.02 -5.62
CA THR A 102 -20.62 -3.29 -4.67
C THR A 102 -19.84 -2.33 -3.77
N ASP A 103 -18.62 -2.71 -3.33
CA ASP A 103 -17.81 -1.85 -2.47
C ASP A 103 -17.32 -0.60 -3.25
N PHE A 104 -16.83 -0.78 -4.48
CA PHE A 104 -16.45 0.33 -5.34
C PHE A 104 -17.64 1.23 -5.69
N MET A 105 -18.81 0.65 -5.99
CA MET A 105 -20.03 1.42 -6.26
C MET A 105 -20.42 2.27 -5.04
N THR A 106 -20.38 1.70 -3.84
CA THR A 106 -20.71 2.42 -2.60
C THR A 106 -19.77 3.59 -2.36
N PHE A 107 -18.46 3.39 -2.57
CA PHE A 107 -17.49 4.47 -2.50
C PHE A 107 -17.74 5.55 -3.57
N ALA A 108 -18.01 5.14 -4.81
CA ALA A 108 -18.23 6.06 -5.91
C ALA A 108 -19.46 6.95 -5.71
N ASP A 109 -20.57 6.39 -5.22
CA ASP A 109 -21.77 7.14 -4.89
C ASP A 109 -21.49 8.21 -3.82
N TRP A 110 -20.75 7.84 -2.77
CA TRP A 110 -20.31 8.79 -1.76
C TRP A 110 -19.40 9.88 -2.36
N ALA A 111 -18.39 9.49 -3.14
CA ALA A 111 -17.42 10.42 -3.72
C ALA A 111 -18.09 11.46 -4.62
N ARG A 112 -19.06 11.05 -5.44
CA ARG A 112 -19.86 11.98 -6.27
C ARG A 112 -20.71 12.91 -5.44
N SER A 113 -21.36 12.40 -4.39
CA SER A 113 -22.20 13.23 -3.53
C SER A 113 -21.41 14.27 -2.74
N THR A 114 -20.15 13.95 -2.42
CA THR A 114 -19.23 14.81 -1.65
C THR A 114 -18.60 15.89 -2.52
N GLY A 115 -18.31 15.57 -3.80
CA GLY A 115 -17.64 16.47 -4.73
C GLY A 115 -16.14 16.63 -4.45
N LEU A 116 -15.41 17.19 -5.42
CA LEU A 116 -13.94 17.24 -5.39
C LEU A 116 -13.38 17.91 -4.12
N ARG A 117 -13.87 19.10 -3.78
CA ARG A 117 -13.38 19.85 -2.61
C ARG A 117 -13.59 19.08 -1.31
N GLY A 118 -14.73 18.41 -1.15
CA GLY A 118 -15.01 17.60 0.03
C GLY A 118 -14.15 16.33 0.06
N LEU A 119 -13.83 15.75 -1.10
CA LEU A 119 -12.90 14.63 -1.20
C LEU A 119 -11.49 15.03 -0.76
N GLU A 120 -11.00 16.19 -1.20
CA GLU A 120 -9.69 16.72 -0.77
C GLU A 120 -9.63 16.91 0.75
N GLU A 121 -10.65 17.55 1.33
CA GLU A 121 -10.73 17.78 2.79
C GLU A 121 -10.78 16.47 3.57
N HIS A 122 -11.61 15.52 3.12
CA HIS A 122 -11.74 14.22 3.77
C HIS A 122 -10.47 13.36 3.60
N TYR A 123 -9.78 13.46 2.46
CA TYR A 123 -8.50 12.78 2.25
C TYR A 123 -7.47 13.25 3.28
N VAL A 124 -7.28 14.56 3.42
CA VAL A 124 -6.33 15.14 4.38
C VAL A 124 -6.72 14.78 5.82
N GLU A 125 -8.01 14.84 6.15
CA GLU A 125 -8.50 14.44 7.48
C GLU A 125 -8.15 12.98 7.79
N ILE A 126 -8.29 12.08 6.83
CA ILE A 126 -8.12 10.63 7.05
C ILE A 126 -6.66 10.21 6.93
N PHE A 127 -6.01 10.50 5.82
CA PHE A 127 -4.70 9.92 5.50
C PHE A 127 -3.53 10.74 6.04
N ASP A 128 -3.62 12.07 6.05
CA ASP A 128 -2.50 12.93 6.47
C ASP A 128 -2.51 13.19 7.97
N GLN A 129 -3.70 13.30 8.57
CA GLN A 129 -3.84 13.67 9.99
C GLN A 129 -3.95 12.45 10.93
N ARG A 130 -4.27 11.24 10.41
CA ARG A 130 -4.42 10.04 11.25
C ARG A 130 -3.33 9.03 10.96
N ARG A 131 -2.36 8.92 11.87
CA ARG A 131 -1.29 7.91 11.81
C ARG A 131 -1.79 6.47 11.64
N ARG A 132 -2.97 6.13 12.17
CA ARG A 132 -3.56 4.78 12.10
C ARG A 132 -4.17 4.46 10.73
N CYS A 133 -4.31 5.45 9.86
CA CYS A 133 -4.83 5.31 8.50
C CYS A 133 -3.75 5.49 7.43
N SER A 134 -2.47 5.47 7.81
CA SER A 134 -1.35 5.64 6.87
C SER A 134 -1.42 4.63 5.71
N LEU A 135 -1.13 5.08 4.48
CA LEU A 135 -1.06 4.22 3.30
C LEU A 135 0.32 3.57 3.11
N PHE A 136 1.27 3.80 4.02
CA PHE A 136 2.62 3.22 3.96
C PHE A 136 2.68 1.91 4.75
N LEU A 137 2.78 0.78 4.05
CA LEU A 137 2.60 -0.56 4.66
C LEU A 137 3.69 -0.92 5.67
N THR A 138 4.92 -0.41 5.49
CA THR A 138 6.02 -0.70 6.43
C THR A 138 5.78 -0.13 7.82
N TYR A 139 4.98 0.93 7.97
CA TYR A 139 4.61 1.45 9.30
C TYR A 139 3.85 0.43 10.13
N TYR A 140 3.04 -0.43 9.52
CA TYR A 140 2.30 -1.45 10.25
C TYR A 140 3.24 -2.58 10.72
N ALA A 141 4.22 -2.95 9.90
CA ALA A 141 5.14 -4.06 10.17
C ALA A 141 6.27 -3.71 11.16
N VAL A 142 6.89 -2.53 11.02
CA VAL A 142 8.11 -2.15 11.77
C VAL A 142 8.06 -0.75 12.40
N GLY A 143 6.96 0.00 12.19
CA GLY A 143 6.81 1.36 12.71
C GLY A 143 7.85 2.33 12.16
N ASP A 144 8.04 3.46 12.85
CA ASP A 144 9.03 4.49 12.50
C ASP A 144 10.38 4.20 13.15
N THR A 145 11.02 3.12 12.71
CA THR A 145 12.30 2.65 13.26
C THR A 145 13.38 2.66 12.19
N ARG A 146 14.66 2.54 12.60
CA ARG A 146 15.78 2.37 11.65
C ARG A 146 15.57 1.20 10.68
N GLN A 147 14.79 0.19 11.10
CA GLN A 147 14.45 -0.97 10.27
C GLN A 147 13.50 -0.61 9.12
N ARG A 148 12.71 0.47 9.23
CA ARG A 148 11.81 0.94 8.17
C ARG A 148 12.57 1.29 6.89
N GLY A 149 13.73 1.93 6.99
CA GLY A 149 14.56 2.25 5.82
C GLY A 149 14.98 1.01 5.03
N MET A 150 15.38 -0.06 5.72
CA MET A 150 15.74 -1.34 5.07
C MET A 150 14.53 -2.03 4.44
N ALA A 151 13.38 -1.96 5.12
CA ALA A 151 12.12 -2.48 4.59
C ALA A 151 11.73 -1.80 3.28
N ILE A 152 11.80 -0.47 3.23
CA ILE A 152 11.52 0.34 2.02
C ILE A 152 12.47 -0.04 0.88
N LEU A 153 13.78 -0.17 1.15
CA LEU A 153 14.75 -0.58 0.14
C LEU A 153 14.44 -1.99 -0.40
N SER A 154 14.12 -2.94 0.48
CA SER A 154 13.77 -4.31 0.10
C SER A 154 12.52 -4.36 -0.79
N ILE A 155 11.49 -3.57 -0.46
CA ILE A 155 10.29 -3.44 -1.31
C ILE A 155 10.68 -2.86 -2.67
N GLY A 156 11.50 -1.82 -2.71
CA GLY A 156 11.98 -1.22 -3.96
C GLY A 156 12.72 -2.22 -4.86
N GLU A 157 13.58 -3.08 -4.30
CA GLU A 157 14.25 -4.15 -5.04
C GLU A 157 13.27 -5.23 -5.53
N GLN A 158 12.29 -5.60 -4.71
CA GLN A 158 11.24 -6.54 -5.10
C GLN A 158 10.43 -5.99 -6.28
N LEU A 159 9.98 -4.74 -6.22
CA LEU A 159 9.26 -4.08 -7.31
C LEU A 159 10.07 -4.06 -8.61
N LYS A 160 11.37 -3.71 -8.53
CA LYS A 160 12.27 -3.79 -9.68
C LYS A 160 12.38 -5.21 -10.25
N SER A 161 12.42 -6.23 -9.39
CA SER A 161 12.47 -7.64 -9.82
C SER A 161 11.18 -8.12 -10.51
N LEU A 162 10.08 -7.37 -10.37
CA LEU A 162 8.82 -7.58 -11.08
C LEU A 162 8.79 -6.86 -12.44
N GLY A 163 9.85 -6.12 -12.79
CA GLY A 163 9.88 -5.26 -13.97
C GLY A 163 9.12 -3.94 -13.80
N PHE A 164 8.81 -3.55 -12.55
CA PHE A 164 8.15 -2.29 -12.25
C PHE A 164 9.20 -1.23 -11.88
N GLU A 165 9.34 -0.21 -12.72
CA GLU A 165 10.18 0.95 -12.46
C GLU A 165 9.36 2.07 -11.80
N LEU A 166 9.90 2.62 -10.71
CA LEU A 166 9.26 3.70 -9.97
C LEU A 166 9.58 5.02 -10.68
N ASP A 167 8.64 5.51 -11.48
CA ASP A 167 8.71 6.85 -12.09
C ASP A 167 8.14 7.94 -11.16
N SER A 168 7.59 7.57 -10.00
CA SER A 168 6.93 8.48 -9.07
C SER A 168 7.86 8.95 -7.94
N ASP A 169 7.64 10.18 -7.47
CA ASP A 169 8.19 10.70 -6.20
C ASP A 169 7.64 9.96 -4.95
N GLU A 170 6.71 9.02 -5.11
CA GLU A 170 6.16 8.21 -4.02
C GLU A 170 7.12 7.09 -3.59
N MET A 171 7.09 6.79 -2.29
CA MET A 171 7.92 5.72 -1.72
C MET A 171 7.41 4.34 -2.14
N PRO A 172 8.31 3.35 -2.31
CA PRO A 172 7.94 2.01 -2.77
C PRO A 172 6.97 1.27 -1.84
N ASP A 173 6.93 1.63 -0.55
CA ASP A 173 6.03 1.04 0.44
C ASP A 173 4.64 1.69 0.51
N HIS A 174 4.37 2.69 -0.34
CA HIS A 174 3.05 3.28 -0.45
C HIS A 174 2.08 2.28 -1.11
N LEU A 175 0.90 2.10 -0.52
CA LEU A 175 -0.07 1.10 -0.97
C LEU A 175 -0.45 1.29 -2.45
N CYS A 176 -0.63 2.53 -2.91
CA CYS A 176 -0.97 2.80 -4.32
C CYS A 176 0.13 2.33 -5.28
N VAL A 177 1.41 2.51 -4.91
CA VAL A 177 2.55 2.04 -5.69
C VAL A 177 2.57 0.51 -5.80
N MET A 178 2.33 -0.19 -4.68
CA MET A 178 2.27 -1.65 -4.68
C MET A 178 1.09 -2.18 -5.49
N LEU A 179 -0.06 -1.49 -5.44
CA LEU A 179 -1.24 -1.83 -6.23
C LEU A 179 -1.03 -1.60 -7.73
N GLU A 180 -0.34 -0.54 -8.12
CA GLU A 180 0.05 -0.31 -9.51
C GLU A 180 0.96 -1.40 -10.03
N ALA A 181 1.98 -1.80 -9.28
CA ALA A 181 2.85 -2.90 -9.66
C ALA A 181 2.05 -4.21 -9.84
N LEU A 182 1.09 -4.50 -8.95
CA LEU A 182 0.21 -5.67 -9.10
C LEU A 182 -0.64 -5.57 -10.38
N ALA A 183 -1.17 -4.38 -10.69
CA ALA A 183 -2.03 -4.17 -11.84
C ALA A 183 -1.29 -4.33 -13.18
N TYR A 184 -0.03 -3.89 -13.26
CA TYR A 184 0.78 -3.93 -14.48
C TYR A 184 1.52 -5.26 -14.71
N THR A 185 1.57 -6.14 -13.71
CA THR A 185 2.24 -7.44 -13.84
C THR A 185 1.28 -8.51 -14.38
N GLU A 186 1.84 -9.44 -15.17
CA GLU A 186 1.14 -10.62 -15.72
C GLU A 186 2.00 -11.88 -15.51
N GLY A 187 1.38 -13.07 -15.49
CA GLY A 187 2.10 -14.35 -15.39
C GLY A 187 2.86 -14.52 -14.07
N GLU A 188 4.08 -15.05 -14.15
CA GLU A 188 4.94 -15.29 -12.96
C GLU A 188 5.20 -14.01 -12.12
N PRO A 189 5.56 -12.85 -12.73
CA PRO A 189 5.61 -11.58 -11.99
C PRO A 189 4.31 -11.23 -11.26
N HIS A 190 3.14 -11.51 -11.86
CA HIS A 190 1.85 -11.24 -11.20
C HIS A 190 1.66 -12.09 -9.94
N ALA A 191 1.93 -13.40 -10.04
CA ALA A 191 1.85 -14.30 -8.89
C ALA A 191 2.75 -13.82 -7.73
N ARG A 192 3.97 -13.36 -8.05
CA ARG A 192 4.91 -12.81 -7.05
C ARG A 192 4.43 -11.47 -6.47
N ALA A 193 3.83 -10.59 -7.27
CA ALA A 193 3.25 -9.33 -6.80
C ALA A 193 2.06 -9.57 -5.85
N VAL A 194 1.22 -10.55 -6.18
CA VAL A 194 0.11 -11.01 -5.35
C VAL A 194 0.62 -11.53 -4.01
N GLU A 195 1.61 -12.42 -4.03
CA GLU A 195 2.20 -13.00 -2.81
C GLU A 195 2.81 -11.91 -1.92
N MET A 196 3.57 -10.99 -2.53
CA MET A 196 4.14 -9.84 -1.84
C MET A 196 3.07 -8.97 -1.18
N LEU A 197 2.00 -8.58 -1.88
CA LEU A 197 0.96 -7.73 -1.31
C LEU A 197 0.14 -8.47 -0.23
N ALA A 198 -0.14 -9.75 -0.45
CA ALA A 198 -0.86 -10.58 0.51
C ALA A 198 -0.04 -10.85 1.79
N SER A 199 1.28 -10.79 1.74
CA SER A 199 2.11 -10.81 2.96
C SER A 199 1.88 -9.62 3.90
N TYR A 200 1.38 -8.49 3.37
CA TYR A 200 1.00 -7.31 4.15
C TYR A 200 -0.47 -7.32 4.59
N ARG A 201 -1.19 -8.44 4.42
CA ARG A 201 -2.63 -8.53 4.68
C ARG A 201 -3.03 -8.03 6.07
N GLU A 202 -2.26 -8.36 7.10
CA GLU A 202 -2.52 -7.89 8.47
C GLU A 202 -2.48 -6.36 8.59
N GLY A 203 -1.51 -5.71 7.94
CA GLY A 203 -1.39 -4.25 7.92
C GLY A 203 -2.57 -3.59 7.19
N ILE A 204 -2.96 -4.16 6.05
CA ILE A 204 -4.12 -3.71 5.27
C ILE A 204 -5.42 -3.88 6.08
N GLU A 205 -5.57 -4.95 6.83
CA GLU A 205 -6.73 -5.20 7.70
C GLU A 205 -6.76 -4.27 8.92
N VAL A 206 -5.60 -3.87 9.45
CA VAL A 206 -5.51 -2.82 10.48
C VAL A 206 -5.92 -1.46 9.92
N LEU A 207 -5.50 -1.11 8.70
CA LEU A 207 -5.95 0.08 8.00
C LEU A 207 -7.47 0.05 7.80
N ARG A 208 -8.02 -1.07 7.27
CA ARG A 208 -9.47 -1.26 7.11
C ARG A 208 -10.23 -1.00 8.41
N ALA A 209 -9.81 -1.66 9.49
CA ALA A 209 -10.49 -1.52 10.77
C ALA A 209 -10.39 -0.11 11.36
N ALA A 210 -9.28 0.61 11.11
CA ALA A 210 -9.16 2.01 11.50
C ALA A 210 -10.11 2.91 10.70
N LEU A 211 -10.25 2.70 9.39
CA LEU A 211 -11.18 3.44 8.54
C LEU A 211 -12.64 3.17 8.93
N GLU A 212 -13.01 1.91 9.20
CA GLU A 212 -14.36 1.55 9.68
C GLU A 212 -14.68 2.17 11.04
N GLN A 213 -13.72 2.19 11.97
CA GLN A 213 -13.89 2.85 13.27
C GLN A 213 -14.17 4.36 13.14
N LEU A 214 -13.65 4.99 12.08
CA LEU A 214 -13.89 6.40 11.77
C LEU A 214 -15.15 6.63 10.91
N GLY A 215 -15.80 5.56 10.44
CA GLY A 215 -16.91 5.67 9.48
C GLY A 215 -16.47 6.21 8.11
N SER A 216 -15.19 6.04 7.76
CA SER A 216 -14.61 6.57 6.54
C SER A 216 -14.97 5.71 5.33
N PRO A 217 -15.54 6.26 4.24
CA PRO A 217 -15.93 5.50 3.05
C PRO A 217 -14.75 4.82 2.33
N TYR A 218 -13.52 5.28 2.55
CA TYR A 218 -12.32 4.61 2.05
C TYR A 218 -12.19 3.15 2.54
N SER A 219 -12.88 2.76 3.63
CA SER A 219 -12.91 1.36 4.06
C SER A 219 -13.46 0.43 2.98
N HIS A 220 -14.38 0.88 2.13
CA HIS A 220 -14.93 0.09 1.04
C HIS A 220 -13.85 -0.29 0.01
N LEU A 221 -12.96 0.64 -0.33
CA LEU A 221 -11.84 0.35 -1.25
C LEU A 221 -10.90 -0.70 -0.66
N ILE A 222 -10.62 -0.62 0.64
CA ILE A 222 -9.76 -1.59 1.33
C ILE A 222 -10.45 -2.96 1.46
N VAL A 223 -11.77 -3.00 1.71
CA VAL A 223 -12.55 -4.25 1.70
C VAL A 223 -12.51 -4.91 0.32
N ALA A 224 -12.70 -4.14 -0.75
CA ALA A 224 -12.64 -4.63 -2.12
C ALA A 224 -11.26 -5.25 -2.44
N LEU A 225 -10.18 -4.56 -2.03
CA LEU A 225 -8.82 -5.06 -2.14
C LEU A 225 -8.63 -6.36 -1.36
N CYS A 226 -9.03 -6.40 -0.09
CA CYS A 226 -8.93 -7.59 0.75
C CYS A 226 -9.69 -8.81 0.18
N LYS A 227 -10.85 -8.59 -0.45
CA LYS A 227 -11.60 -9.66 -1.14
C LYS A 227 -10.85 -10.22 -2.35
N ALA A 228 -10.09 -9.38 -3.06
CA ALA A 228 -9.35 -9.79 -4.24
C ALA A 228 -7.98 -10.44 -3.92
N LEU A 229 -7.51 -10.33 -2.67
CA LEU A 229 -6.28 -10.95 -2.22
C LEU A 229 -6.53 -12.37 -1.71
N PRO A 230 -5.62 -13.33 -2.00
CA PRO A 230 -5.74 -14.68 -1.49
C PRO A 230 -5.43 -14.71 0.00
N ASP A 231 -5.84 -15.77 0.67
CA ASP A 231 -5.31 -16.08 1.99
C ASP A 231 -3.85 -16.52 1.85
N VAL A 232 -3.00 -16.02 2.74
CA VAL A 232 -1.61 -16.47 2.88
C VAL A 232 -1.49 -17.10 4.26
N ASP A 233 -0.84 -18.27 4.32
CA ASP A 233 -0.60 -18.92 5.60
C ASP A 233 0.37 -18.09 6.46
N GLU A 234 0.27 -18.27 7.79
CA GLU A 234 1.02 -17.48 8.76
C GLU A 234 2.55 -17.65 8.61
N GLU A 235 3.02 -18.79 8.13
CA GLU A 235 4.46 -19.06 7.93
C GLU A 235 5.01 -18.24 6.75
N THR A 236 4.30 -18.22 5.63
CA THR A 236 4.64 -17.44 4.44
C THR A 236 4.59 -15.94 4.75
N ALA A 237 3.54 -15.47 5.42
CA ALA A 237 3.45 -14.07 5.86
C ALA A 237 4.62 -13.69 6.80
N GLN A 238 4.97 -14.57 7.74
CA GLN A 238 6.09 -14.31 8.66
C GLN A 238 7.44 -14.29 7.95
N LYS A 239 7.68 -15.18 6.97
CA LYS A 239 8.91 -15.17 6.16
C LYS A 239 9.08 -13.85 5.41
N TYR A 240 8.01 -13.31 4.85
CA TYR A 240 8.04 -11.98 4.22
C TYR A 240 8.33 -10.88 5.24
N VAL A 241 7.65 -10.87 6.39
CA VAL A 241 7.92 -9.89 7.46
C VAL A 241 9.37 -9.96 7.94
N ASP A 242 9.93 -11.16 8.08
CA ASP A 242 11.31 -11.35 8.49
C ASP A 242 12.28 -10.87 7.39
N LEU A 243 12.02 -11.19 6.13
CA LEU A 243 12.76 -10.68 4.97
C LEU A 243 12.76 -9.14 4.93
N ILE A 244 11.61 -8.52 5.18
CA ILE A 244 11.45 -7.06 5.27
C ILE A 244 12.27 -6.48 6.43
N ARG A 245 12.32 -7.18 7.57
CA ARG A 245 13.06 -6.76 8.78
C ARG A 245 14.57 -6.91 8.65
N THR A 246 15.03 -7.98 8.02
CA THR A 246 16.46 -8.29 7.86
C THR A 246 17.07 -7.65 6.63
N GLY A 247 16.23 -7.16 5.70
CA GLY A 247 16.64 -6.80 4.35
C GLY A 247 16.83 -8.04 3.46
N PRO A 248 17.04 -7.84 2.15
CA PRO A 248 17.24 -8.94 1.21
C PRO A 248 18.45 -9.81 1.63
N PRO A 249 18.43 -11.13 1.40
CA PRO A 249 19.61 -11.96 1.57
C PRO A 249 20.73 -11.40 0.70
N ALA A 250 21.96 -11.35 1.22
CA ALA A 250 23.13 -10.87 0.48
C ALA A 250 23.32 -11.58 -0.88
N GLU A 251 22.74 -12.77 -1.04
CA GLU A 251 22.77 -13.59 -2.26
C GLU A 251 21.84 -13.08 -3.38
N MET A 252 20.86 -12.21 -3.08
CA MET A 252 20.00 -11.55 -4.07
C MET A 252 20.59 -10.22 -4.58
N VAL A 253 21.64 -9.72 -3.94
CA VAL A 253 22.37 -8.53 -4.39
C VAL A 253 23.42 -8.98 -5.38
N GLY A 254 23.00 -9.11 -6.65
CA GLY A 254 23.93 -9.15 -7.77
C GLY A 254 24.91 -7.99 -7.63
N ILE A 255 26.20 -8.31 -7.67
CA ILE A 255 27.36 -7.45 -7.43
C ILE A 255 27.18 -6.11 -8.17
N ALA A 256 26.68 -5.10 -7.47
CA ALA A 256 26.80 -3.72 -7.89
C ALA A 256 28.00 -3.16 -7.12
N ASP A 257 29.14 -3.10 -7.79
CA ASP A 257 30.31 -2.35 -7.35
C ASP A 257 29.88 -0.94 -6.97
N LEU A 258 29.85 -0.63 -5.66
CA LEU A 258 29.66 0.73 -5.17
C LEU A 258 31.01 1.45 -5.25
N PRO A 259 31.16 2.51 -6.08
CA PRO A 259 32.34 3.34 -6.04
C PRO A 259 32.16 4.33 -4.88
N PHE A 260 32.58 3.95 -3.67
CA PHE A 260 32.78 4.95 -2.62
C PHE A 260 34.19 5.54 -2.75
N PRO A 261 34.35 6.86 -2.90
CA PRO A 261 35.65 7.49 -2.75
C PRO A 261 36.05 7.46 -1.27
N THR A 262 37.09 6.70 -0.92
CA THR A 262 37.78 6.84 0.37
C THR A 262 38.49 8.19 0.40
N ALA A 263 37.91 9.17 1.08
CA ALA A 263 38.67 10.29 1.60
C ALA A 263 39.41 9.81 2.86
N GLN A 264 40.71 9.53 2.74
CA GLN A 264 41.61 9.49 3.88
C GLN A 264 41.97 10.93 4.27
N PRO A 265 41.92 11.31 5.55
CA PRO A 265 42.54 12.55 6.01
C PRO A 265 44.04 12.32 6.19
N ASP A 266 44.86 13.05 5.42
CA ASP A 266 46.31 13.12 5.63
C ASP A 266 46.62 13.78 6.98
N ILE A 267 47.39 13.07 7.78
CA ILE A 267 47.99 13.53 9.03
C ILE A 267 49.36 14.11 8.67
N HIS A 268 49.56 15.41 8.93
CA HIS A 268 50.87 16.03 9.07
C HIS A 268 50.92 16.91 10.31
#